data_AF-A0A9W6V9D2-F1
#
_entry.id   AF-A0A9W6V9D2-F1
#
_cell.length_a   1.000
_cell.length_b   1.000
_cell.length_c   1.000
_cell.angle_alpha   90.00
_cell.angle_beta   90.00
_cell.angle_gamma   90.00
#
_symmetry.space_group_name_H-M   'P 1'
#
loop_
_entity.id
_entity.type
_entity.pdbx_description
1 polymer ?
#
loop_
_entity_poly.entity_id
_entity_poly.type
_entity_poly.pdbx_seq_one_letter_code
_entity_poly.pdbx_strand_id
1 'polypeptide(L)'
;MGEFVALAARGGFAVNEHGGRALLKAIHEMLAWIDDQRYYLDALRQEPLLGSSTNAQAVKPFMREVAEDESGFLTQLLKLRESLGAAESAIQQAMANYQGADAQAADRLGER
;
A
#
# COMPACT_ATOMS: atom_id res chain seq x y z
N MET A 1 -1.36 -7.10 -6.62
CA MET A 1 -1.48 -7.32 -5.16
C MET A 1 -2.54 -8.36 -4.80
N GLY A 2 -3.73 -8.37 -5.41
CA GLY A 2 -4.81 -9.30 -5.03
C GLY A 2 -4.42 -10.80 -5.04
N GLU A 3 -3.64 -11.24 -6.02
CA GLU A 3 -3.21 -12.64 -6.12
C GLU A 3 -2.19 -13.04 -5.04
N PHE A 4 -1.27 -12.14 -4.68
CA PHE A 4 -0.30 -12.35 -3.59
C PHE A 4 -1.00 -12.44 -2.23
N VAL A 5 -1.96 -11.54 -1.97
CA VAL A 5 -2.80 -11.56 -0.76
C VAL A 5 -3.62 -12.85 -0.69
N ALA A 6 -4.23 -13.27 -1.80
CA ALA A 6 -4.96 -14.52 -1.86
C ALA A 6 -4.03 -15.73 -1.63
N LEU A 7 -2.82 -15.76 -2.21
CA LEU A 7 -1.84 -16.83 -1.97
C LEU A 7 -1.41 -16.93 -0.50
N ALA A 8 -1.17 -15.79 0.15
CA ALA A 8 -0.81 -15.76 1.57
C ALA A 8 -1.97 -16.23 2.47
N ALA A 9 -3.20 -15.75 2.24
CA ALA A 9 -4.37 -16.13 3.02
C ALA A 9 -4.70 -17.64 2.92
N ARG A 10 -4.41 -18.25 1.76
CA ARG A 10 -4.59 -19.68 1.48
C ARG A 10 -3.52 -20.59 2.11
N GLY A 11 -2.49 -20.01 2.75
CA GLY A 11 -1.30 -20.76 3.20
C GLY A 11 -0.42 -21.26 2.04
N GLY A 12 -0.57 -20.70 0.84
CA GLY A 12 0.18 -21.10 -0.37
C GLY A 12 1.67 -20.75 -0.32
N PHE A 13 2.06 -19.86 0.60
CA PHE A 13 3.44 -19.68 1.05
C PHE A 13 3.44 -19.53 2.57
N ALA A 14 4.27 -20.30 3.26
CA ALA A 14 4.57 -20.07 4.67
C ALA A 14 5.34 -18.75 4.77
N VAL A 15 4.64 -17.65 5.04
CA VAL A 15 5.30 -16.42 5.46
C VAL A 15 5.79 -16.66 6.88
N ASN A 16 7.01 -17.17 6.98
CA ASN A 16 7.65 -17.33 8.26
C ASN A 16 7.76 -15.96 8.95
N GLU A 17 7.90 -16.00 10.27
CA GLU A 17 7.86 -14.79 11.09
C GLU A 17 8.88 -13.72 10.65
N HIS A 18 10.03 -14.15 10.14
CA HIS A 18 11.08 -13.28 9.63
C HIS A 18 10.68 -12.57 8.32
N GLY A 19 10.20 -13.31 7.31
CA GLY A 19 9.77 -12.77 6.03
C GLY A 19 8.53 -11.88 6.16
N GLY A 20 7.58 -12.25 7.03
CA GLY A 20 6.39 -11.44 7.30
C GLY A 20 6.74 -10.08 7.92
N ARG A 21 7.64 -10.06 8.90
CA ARG A 21 8.15 -8.81 9.47
C ARG A 21 8.86 -7.94 8.45
N ALA A 22 9.66 -8.51 7.56
CA ALA A 22 10.35 -7.74 6.52
C ALA A 22 9.35 -7.07 5.55
N LEU A 23 8.29 -7.79 5.15
CA LEU A 23 7.23 -7.25 4.31
C LEU A 23 6.42 -6.15 5.04
N LEU A 24 6.05 -6.39 6.30
CA LEU A 24 5.34 -5.39 7.12
C LEU A 24 6.17 -4.12 7.28
N LYS A 25 7.47 -4.25 7.56
CA LYS A 25 8.39 -3.10 7.65
C LYS A 25 8.40 -2.29 6.37
N ALA A 26 8.53 -2.94 5.20
CA ALA A 26 8.51 -2.25 3.92
C ALA A 26 7.17 -1.54 3.65
N ILE A 27 6.05 -2.18 4.02
CA ILE A 27 4.71 -1.57 3.92
C ILE A 27 4.60 -0.34 4.81
N HIS A 28 5.04 -0.43 6.07
CA HIS A 28 5.02 0.68 7.01
C HIS A 28 5.88 1.86 6.56
N GLU A 29 7.09 1.59 6.06
CA GLU A 29 7.98 2.62 5.51
C GLU A 29 7.34 3.34 4.32
N MET A 30 6.68 2.61 3.42
CA MET A 30 5.99 3.20 2.28
C MET A 30 4.76 4.01 2.69
N LEU A 31 3.94 3.49 3.62
CA LEU A 31 2.78 4.22 4.15
C LEU A 31 3.19 5.52 4.86
N ALA A 32 4.24 5.46 5.68
CA ALA A 32 4.80 6.62 6.35
C ALA A 32 5.31 7.66 5.33
N TRP A 33 6.02 7.22 4.30
CA TRP A 33 6.46 8.12 3.23
C TRP A 33 5.28 8.79 2.52
N ILE A 34 4.24 8.02 2.15
CA ILE A 34 3.03 8.58 1.51
C ILE A 34 2.37 9.62 2.42
N ASP A 35 2.25 9.32 3.71
CA ASP A 35 1.63 10.21 4.69
C ASP A 35 2.47 11.49 4.93
N ASP A 36 3.80 11.39 4.90
CA ASP A 36 4.71 12.54 4.97
C ASP A 36 4.65 13.40 3.70
N GLN A 37 4.44 12.79 2.53
CA GLN A 37 4.31 13.53 1.27
C GLN A 37 2.99 14.27 1.14
N ARG A 38 2.00 14.03 2.01
CA ARG A 38 0.64 14.53 1.88
C ARG A 38 0.56 16.05 1.70
N TYR A 39 1.43 16.82 2.38
CA TYR A 39 1.53 18.27 2.20
C TYR A 39 1.95 18.68 0.78
N TYR A 40 2.96 18.01 0.21
CA TYR A 40 3.42 18.28 -1.15
C TYR A 40 2.40 17.80 -2.20
N LEU A 41 1.74 16.69 -1.93
CA LEU A 41 0.71 16.13 -2.80
C LEU A 41 -0.53 17.03 -2.86
N ASP A 42 -0.92 17.65 -1.74
CA ASP A 42 -2.02 18.62 -1.73
C ASP A 42 -1.69 19.88 -2.53
N ALA A 43 -0.42 20.26 -2.67
CA ALA A 43 -0.02 21.36 -3.56
C ALA A 43 -0.28 21.05 -5.05
N LEU A 44 -0.20 19.77 -5.46
CA LEU A 44 -0.49 19.34 -6.84
C LEU A 44 -1.98 19.49 -7.21
N ARG A 45 -2.87 19.56 -6.22
CA ARG A 45 -4.31 19.82 -6.41
C ARG A 45 -4.62 21.30 -6.65
N GLN A 46 -3.71 22.17 -6.23
CA GLN A 46 -3.92 23.62 -6.31
C GLN A 46 -3.79 24.10 -7.76
N GLU A 47 -4.40 25.25 -8.06
CA GLU A 47 -4.17 25.89 -9.36
C GLU A 47 -2.71 26.33 -9.47
N PRO A 48 -1.97 25.96 -10.53
CA PRO A 48 -0.58 26.33 -10.63
C PRO A 48 -0.44 27.83 -10.90
N LEU A 49 0.53 28.47 -10.23
CA LEU A 49 0.81 29.91 -10.33
C LEU A 49 1.56 30.28 -11.63
N LEU A 50 0.95 29.97 -12.79
CA LEU A 50 1.51 30.23 -14.12
C LEU A 50 1.33 31.68 -14.61
N GLY A 51 0.77 32.56 -13.79
CA GLY A 51 0.41 33.94 -14.17
C GLY A 51 -0.95 34.04 -14.88
N SER A 52 -1.16 35.12 -15.65
CA SER A 52 -2.45 35.47 -16.26
C SER A 52 -2.44 35.57 -17.78
N SER A 53 -1.35 35.15 -18.45
CA SER A 53 -1.30 35.11 -19.91
C SER A 53 -2.37 34.15 -20.47
N THR A 54 -2.78 34.36 -21.72
CA THR A 54 -3.75 33.49 -22.40
C THR A 54 -3.32 32.01 -22.35
N ASN A 55 -2.04 31.73 -22.58
CA ASN A 55 -1.52 30.37 -22.51
C ASN A 55 -1.51 29.82 -21.08
N ALA A 56 -1.20 30.65 -20.07
CA ALA A 56 -1.26 30.22 -18.68
C ALA A 56 -2.69 29.85 -18.27
N GLN A 57 -3.69 30.65 -18.63
CA GLN A 57 -5.09 30.34 -18.35
C GLN A 57 -5.56 29.06 -19.05
N ALA A 58 -5.08 28.80 -20.26
CA ALA A 58 -5.41 27.59 -21.00
C ALA A 58 -4.79 26.33 -20.36
N VAL A 59 -3.56 26.40 -19.83
CA VAL A 59 -2.80 25.23 -19.34
C VAL A 59 -3.13 24.85 -17.89
N LYS A 60 -3.43 25.83 -17.03
CA LYS A 60 -3.76 25.61 -15.61
C LYS A 60 -4.77 24.47 -15.35
N PRO A 61 -5.92 24.37 -16.04
CA PRO A 61 -6.88 23.29 -15.78
C PRO A 61 -6.32 21.90 -16.12
N PHE A 62 -5.57 21.76 -17.22
CA PHE A 62 -4.98 20.48 -17.62
C PHE A 62 -3.96 19.96 -16.61
N MET A 63 -3.16 20.84 -15.98
CA MET A 63 -2.20 20.41 -14.97
C MET A 63 -2.87 19.85 -13.71
N ARG A 64 -4.02 20.43 -13.32
CA ARG A 64 -4.82 19.88 -12.22
C ARG A 64 -5.47 18.55 -12.62
N GLU A 65 -6.04 18.49 -13.82
CA GLU A 65 -6.71 17.30 -14.33
C GLU A 65 -5.77 16.09 -14.39
N VAL A 66 -4.56 16.24 -14.95
CA VAL A 66 -3.56 15.15 -15.03
C VAL A 66 -3.10 14.67 -13.65
N ALA A 67 -3.14 15.53 -12.62
CA ALA A 67 -2.80 15.11 -11.27
C ALA A 67 -3.92 14.31 -10.60
N GLU A 68 -5.18 14.65 -10.88
CA GLU A 68 -6.38 14.15 -10.18
C GLU A 68 -7.25 13.17 -10.99
N ASP A 69 -6.98 12.96 -12.28
CA ASP A 69 -7.76 12.02 -13.10
C ASP A 69 -7.64 10.57 -12.59
N GLU A 70 -8.42 9.65 -13.15
CA GLU A 70 -8.44 8.25 -12.68
C GLU A 70 -7.08 7.54 -12.74
N SER A 71 -6.27 7.91 -13.74
CA SER A 71 -4.89 7.43 -13.97
C SER A 71 -3.83 8.40 -13.44
N GLY A 72 -4.28 9.53 -12.90
CA GLY A 72 -3.47 10.60 -12.37
C GLY A 72 -2.67 10.15 -11.16
N PHE A 73 -1.51 10.79 -10.99
CA PHE A 73 -0.55 10.38 -9.98
C PHE A 73 -1.15 10.35 -8.57
N LEU A 74 -1.92 11.38 -8.18
CA LEU A 74 -2.52 11.44 -6.85
C LEU A 74 -3.52 10.31 -6.63
N THR A 75 -4.37 10.05 -7.63
CA THR A 75 -5.37 8.99 -7.57
C THR A 75 -4.72 7.61 -7.44
N GLN A 76 -3.68 7.35 -8.24
CA GLN A 76 -2.96 6.07 -8.19
C GLN A 76 -2.18 5.90 -6.89
N LEU A 77 -1.61 6.97 -6.35
CA LEU A 77 -0.91 6.95 -5.07
C LEU A 77 -1.86 6.65 -3.90
N LEU A 78 -3.07 7.21 -3.91
CA LEU A 78 -4.09 6.90 -2.91
C LEU A 78 -4.57 5.44 -3.01
N LYS A 79 -4.82 4.94 -4.23
CA LYS A 79 -5.15 3.52 -4.46
C LYS A 79 -4.03 2.58 -3.97
N LEU A 80 -2.77 2.98 -4.15
CA LEU A 80 -1.62 2.25 -3.62
C LEU A 80 -1.62 2.24 -2.09
N ARG A 81 -1.85 3.39 -1.44
CA ARG A 81 -1.96 3.49 0.03
C ARG A 81 -3.02 2.55 0.59
N GLU A 82 -4.20 2.50 -0.02
CA GLU A 82 -5.28 1.58 0.36
C GLU A 82 -4.87 0.11 0.16
N SER A 83 -4.25 -0.19 -0.98
CA SER A 83 -3.76 -1.54 -1.28
C SER A 83 -2.69 -2.03 -0.30
N LEU A 84 -1.83 -1.11 0.15
CA LEU A 84 -0.80 -1.39 1.17
C LEU A 84 -1.43 -1.71 2.53
N GLY A 85 -2.45 -0.97 2.96
CA GLY A 85 -3.18 -1.26 4.20
C GLY A 85 -3.93 -2.61 4.16
N ALA A 86 -4.52 -2.95 3.02
CA ALA A 86 -5.12 -4.27 2.81
C ALA A 86 -4.06 -5.39 2.84
N ALA A 87 -2.89 -5.16 2.26
CA ALA A 87 -1.78 -6.11 2.28
C ALA A 87 -1.22 -6.33 3.69
N GLU A 88 -1.11 -5.26 4.50
CA GLU A 88 -0.71 -5.35 5.90
C GLU A 88 -1.62 -6.31 6.68
N SER A 89 -2.94 -6.08 6.62
CA SER A 89 -3.94 -6.91 7.29
C SER A 89 -3.84 -8.38 6.86
N ALA A 90 -3.65 -8.63 5.56
CA ALA A 90 -3.52 -9.97 5.02
C ALA A 90 -2.25 -10.69 5.47
N ILE A 91 -1.11 -9.98 5.53
CA ILE A 91 0.16 -10.54 5.99
C ILE A 91 0.08 -10.86 7.49
N GLN A 92 -0.49 -9.99 8.30
CA GLN A 92 -0.71 -10.24 9.73
C GLN A 92 -1.55 -11.50 9.95
N GLN A 93 -2.65 -11.66 9.21
CA GLN A 93 -3.48 -12.86 9.26
C GLN A 93 -2.71 -14.12 8.84
N ALA A 94 -1.92 -14.05 7.77
CA ALA A 94 -1.13 -15.18 7.29
C ALA A 94 -0.08 -15.62 8.32
N MET A 95 0.59 -14.66 8.99
CA MET A 95 1.54 -14.95 10.07
C MET A 95 0.88 -15.61 11.28
N ALA A 96 -0.30 -15.12 11.70
CA ALA A 96 -1.06 -15.71 12.81
C ALA A 96 -1.50 -17.15 12.49
N ASN A 97 -1.97 -17.40 11.26
CA ASN A 97 -2.33 -18.74 10.80
C ASN A 97 -1.14 -19.69 10.81
N TYR A 98 0.04 -19.22 10.39
CA TYR A 98 1.28 -20.01 10.42
C TYR A 98 1.68 -20.39 11.85
N GLN A 99 1.67 -19.43 12.79
CA GLN A 99 1.97 -19.71 14.21
C GLN A 99 1.01 -20.73 14.81
N GLY A 100 -0.29 -20.64 14.50
CA GLY A 100 -1.29 -21.60 14.96
C GLY A 100 -1.07 -23.01 14.39
N ALA A 101 -0.74 -23.11 13.10
CA ALA A 101 -0.46 -24.38 12.47
C ALA A 101 0.82 -25.05 13.01
N ASP A 102 1.87 -24.26 13.27
CA ASP A 102 3.13 -24.75 13.83
C ASP A 102 2.97 -25.24 15.27
N ALA A 103 2.23 -24.49 16.11
CA ALA A 103 1.91 -24.89 17.48
C ALA A 103 1.12 -26.22 17.52
N GLN A 104 0.12 -26.38 16.65
CA GLN A 104 -0.65 -27.63 16.55
C GLN A 104 0.19 -28.82 16.07
N ALA A 105 1.17 -28.58 15.21
CA ALA A 105 2.09 -29.62 14.76
C ALA A 105 3.06 -30.03 15.88
N ALA A 106 3.55 -29.07 16.65
CA ALA A 106 4.42 -29.31 17.82
C ALA A 106 3.70 -30.15 18.89
N ASP A 107 2.46 -29.82 19.24
CA ASP A 107 1.67 -30.58 20.23
C ASP A 107 1.50 -32.05 19.80
N ARG A 108 1.15 -32.31 18.54
CA ARG A 108 0.98 -33.69 18.01
C ARG A 108 2.27 -34.51 18.00
N LEU A 109 3.43 -33.84 17.92
CA LEU A 109 4.74 -34.50 17.94
C LEU A 109 5.24 -34.72 19.37
N GLY A 110 4.80 -33.91 20.34
CA GLY A 110 5.14 -34.07 21.76
C GLY A 110 4.31 -35.12 22.52
N GLU A 111 3.16 -35.53 21.98
CA GLU A 111 2.32 -36.61 22.53
C GLU A 111 2.78 -38.05 22.12
N ARG A 112 3.94 -38.19 21.46
CA ARG A 112 4.54 -39.47 21.08
C ARG A 112 5.81 -39.76 21.86
#